data_AF-A0A8S3JER1-F1
#
_entry.id   AF-A0A8S3JER1-F1
#
_cell.length_a   1.000
_cell.length_b   1.000
_cell.length_c   1.000
_cell.angle_alpha   90.00
_cell.angle_beta   90.00
_cell.angle_gamma   90.00
#
_symmetry.space_group_name_H-M   'P 1'
#
loop_
_entity.id
_entity.type
_entity.pdbx_description
1 polymer ?
#
loop_
_entity_poly.entity_id
_entity_poly.type
_entity_poly.pdbx_seq_one_letter_code
_entity_poly.pdbx_strand_id
1 'polypeptide(L)'
;MVDNNILSTRNLHRYYADQILNITRNISVTPIVWQDVWDEHVKLPPGTIIQVWKDSSDNIEFNTWASYLNRAANEGYYVILSSPWYINYISYGKYNTDASVMNLEFFKYYEIEPLKQFSGSNEARERILGGEACLWGEFVDGTNLLSRFWPKAAAVAERLWSPAHVNNSEEAQFRL
;
A
#
# COMPACT_ATOMS: atom_id res chain seq x y z
N MET A 1 -3.07 -24.32 21.34
CA MET A 1 -4.28 -23.47 21.46
C MET A 1 -5.02 -23.73 22.77
N VAL A 2 -5.39 -24.98 23.07
CA VAL A 2 -6.06 -25.38 24.33
C VAL A 2 -5.27 -24.93 25.57
N ASP A 3 -3.97 -25.22 25.64
CA ASP A 3 -3.13 -24.89 26.80
C ASP A 3 -3.01 -23.39 27.10
N ASN A 4 -3.30 -22.53 26.11
CA ASN A 4 -3.22 -21.08 26.22
C ASN A 4 -4.60 -20.41 26.15
N ASN A 5 -5.69 -21.18 26.26
CA ASN A 5 -7.07 -20.72 26.15
C ASN A 5 -7.35 -19.88 24.87
N ILE A 6 -6.69 -20.26 23.76
CA ILE A 6 -6.85 -19.57 22.47
C ILE A 6 -8.01 -20.22 21.72
N LEU A 7 -9.09 -19.44 21.53
CA LEU A 7 -10.37 -19.94 21.02
C LEU A 7 -10.53 -19.92 19.49
N SER A 8 -9.62 -19.26 18.76
CA SER A 8 -9.72 -19.13 17.30
C SER A 8 -8.34 -18.96 16.65
N THR A 9 -8.24 -19.27 15.36
CA THR A 9 -7.02 -19.04 14.57
C THR A 9 -6.63 -17.56 14.53
N ARG A 10 -7.61 -16.65 14.49
CA ARG A 10 -7.37 -15.20 14.63
C ARG A 10 -6.72 -14.86 15.96
N ASN A 11 -7.21 -15.42 17.07
CA ASN A 11 -6.57 -15.19 18.39
C ASN A 11 -5.16 -15.80 18.46
N LEU A 12 -4.90 -16.90 17.75
CA LEU A 12 -3.56 -17.48 17.65
C LEU A 12 -2.61 -16.56 16.88
N HIS A 13 -3.06 -16.00 15.74
CA HIS A 13 -2.25 -15.06 14.95
C HIS A 13 -1.95 -13.79 15.75
N ARG A 14 -2.95 -13.23 16.45
CA ARG A 14 -2.73 -12.10 17.38
C ARG A 14 -1.70 -12.40 18.46
N TYR A 15 -1.78 -13.57 19.09
CA TYR A 15 -0.81 -14.00 20.10
C TYR A 15 0.60 -14.05 19.50
N TYR A 16 0.75 -14.69 18.33
CA TYR A 16 2.02 -14.77 17.63
C TYR A 16 2.59 -13.38 17.28
N ALA A 17 1.78 -12.50 16.67
CA ALA A 17 2.20 -11.15 16.30
C ALA A 17 2.62 -10.32 17.53
N ASP A 18 1.92 -10.44 18.65
CA ASP A 18 2.31 -9.77 19.90
C ASP A 18 3.66 -10.27 20.43
N GLN A 19 3.93 -11.58 20.37
CA GLN A 19 5.24 -12.12 20.76
C GLN A 19 6.38 -11.56 19.88
N ILE A 20 6.18 -11.48 18.57
CA ILE A 20 7.19 -10.90 17.65
C ILE A 20 7.40 -9.41 17.92
N LEU A 21 6.33 -8.64 18.08
CA LEU A 21 6.42 -7.20 18.37
C LEU A 21 6.98 -6.91 19.78
N ASN A 22 6.85 -7.85 20.72
CA ASN A 22 7.54 -7.77 22.02
C ASN A 22 9.06 -7.88 21.86
N ILE A 23 9.55 -8.71 20.93
CA ILE A 23 10.99 -8.80 20.66
C ILE A 23 11.50 -7.47 20.09
N THR A 24 10.77 -6.85 19.17
CA THR A 24 11.15 -5.56 18.59
C THR A 24 11.14 -4.41 19.59
N ARG A 25 10.50 -4.55 20.75
CA ARG A 25 10.61 -3.55 21.85
C ARG A 25 11.98 -3.59 22.54
N ASN A 26 12.65 -4.75 22.51
CA ASN A 26 13.92 -4.97 23.20
C ASN A 26 15.14 -4.70 22.31
N ILE A 27 14.94 -4.57 21.00
CA ILE A 27 15.97 -4.21 20.03
C ILE A 27 15.53 -2.89 19.37
N SER A 28 16.34 -1.84 19.39
CA SER A 28 15.95 -0.47 19.00
C SER A 28 15.67 -0.33 17.49
N VAL A 29 14.58 -0.94 17.02
CA VAL A 29 14.13 -0.98 15.63
C VAL A 29 12.69 -0.51 15.54
N THR A 30 12.32 0.11 14.42
CA THR A 30 10.94 0.48 14.12
C THR A 30 10.29 -0.64 13.30
N PRO A 31 9.27 -1.34 13.83
CA PRO A 31 8.59 -2.37 13.06
C PRO A 31 7.69 -1.74 11.97
N ILE A 32 7.67 -2.38 10.81
CA ILE A 32 6.68 -2.17 9.75
C ILE A 32 5.84 -3.44 9.68
N VAL A 33 4.52 -3.30 9.70
CA VAL A 33 3.59 -4.42 9.64
C VAL A 33 2.57 -4.23 8.52
N TRP A 34 2.18 -5.32 7.86
CA TRP A 34 0.97 -5.30 7.03
C TRP A 34 -0.26 -5.00 7.90
N GLN A 35 -1.26 -4.35 7.30
CA GLN A 35 -2.46 -3.90 8.00
C GLN A 35 -3.23 -4.99 8.76
N ASP A 36 -3.07 -6.27 8.43
CA ASP A 36 -3.72 -7.40 9.08
C ASP A 36 -3.49 -7.42 10.60
N VAL A 37 -2.25 -7.15 11.03
CA VAL A 37 -1.89 -7.11 12.45
C VAL A 37 -2.68 -6.01 13.18
N TRP A 38 -2.91 -4.88 12.51
CA TRP A 38 -3.71 -3.78 13.03
C TRP A 38 -5.22 -4.05 12.96
N ASP A 39 -5.73 -4.63 11.87
CA ASP A 39 -7.13 -5.04 11.70
C ASP A 39 -7.56 -6.09 12.75
N GLU A 40 -6.61 -6.86 13.27
CA GLU A 40 -6.82 -7.79 14.37
C GLU A 40 -6.66 -7.18 15.77
N HIS A 41 -6.44 -5.86 15.87
CA HIS A 41 -6.28 -5.15 17.13
C HIS A 41 -5.15 -5.74 18.00
N VAL A 42 -4.01 -6.07 17.37
CA VAL A 42 -2.77 -6.38 18.09
C VAL A 42 -2.20 -5.08 18.68
N LYS A 43 -1.63 -5.15 19.88
CA LYS A 43 -1.05 -3.98 20.54
C LYS A 43 0.28 -3.62 19.87
N LEU A 44 0.25 -2.64 18.99
CA LEU A 44 1.43 -2.16 18.28
C LEU A 44 2.35 -1.34 19.20
N PRO A 45 3.69 -1.55 19.17
CA PRO A 45 4.63 -0.62 19.78
C PRO A 45 4.45 0.82 19.26
N PRO A 46 4.69 1.87 20.08
CA PRO A 46 4.70 3.24 19.61
C PRO A 46 5.67 3.42 18.43
N GLY A 47 5.24 4.17 17.41
CA GLY A 47 6.05 4.41 16.21
C GLY A 47 5.99 3.28 15.15
N THR A 48 5.28 2.18 15.41
CA THR A 48 5.03 1.15 14.39
C THR A 48 4.41 1.77 13.13
N ILE A 49 4.92 1.37 11.96
CA ILE A 49 4.41 1.79 10.66
C ILE A 49 3.47 0.71 10.12
N ILE A 50 2.28 1.11 9.67
CA ILE A 50 1.29 0.24 9.06
C ILE A 50 1.39 0.36 7.54
N GLN A 51 1.57 -0.76 6.85
CA GLN A 51 1.51 -0.82 5.40
C GLN A 51 0.13 -1.28 4.93
N VAL A 52 -0.61 -0.36 4.29
CA VAL A 52 -1.97 -0.59 3.77
C VAL A 52 -1.88 -1.20 2.38
N TRP A 53 -2.45 -2.39 2.23
CA TRP A 53 -2.37 -3.21 1.02
C TRP A 53 -3.71 -3.74 0.53
N LYS A 54 -4.75 -3.72 1.36
CA LYS A 54 -6.09 -4.17 0.99
C LYS A 54 -6.86 -3.09 0.27
N ASP A 55 -7.75 -3.50 -0.63
CA ASP A 55 -8.78 -2.65 -1.20
C ASP A 55 -10.03 -3.46 -1.54
N SER A 56 -11.19 -2.79 -1.55
CA SER A 56 -12.46 -3.36 -1.97
C SER A 56 -12.46 -3.89 -3.42
N SER A 57 -11.56 -3.39 -4.28
CA SER A 57 -11.40 -3.89 -5.66
C SER A 57 -10.79 -5.29 -5.73
N ASP A 58 -10.02 -5.71 -4.72
CA ASP A 58 -9.45 -7.06 -4.64
C ASP A 58 -10.40 -8.02 -3.91
N ASN A 59 -11.11 -7.53 -2.88
CA ASN A 59 -12.10 -8.31 -2.13
C ASN A 59 -13.19 -7.40 -1.58
N ILE A 60 -14.46 -7.70 -1.90
CA ILE A 60 -15.64 -6.92 -1.49
C ILE A 60 -15.83 -6.84 0.04
N GLU A 61 -15.23 -7.75 0.80
CA GLU A 61 -15.24 -7.72 2.27
C GLU A 61 -14.29 -6.66 2.86
N PHE A 62 -13.34 -6.16 2.06
CA PHE A 62 -12.42 -5.12 2.47
C PHE A 62 -13.05 -3.73 2.31
N ASN A 63 -12.59 -2.79 3.12
CA ASN A 63 -12.83 -1.37 2.88
C ASN A 63 -11.91 -0.85 1.77
N THR A 64 -12.15 0.37 1.28
CA THR A 64 -11.24 1.03 0.35
C THR A 64 -9.90 1.35 1.01
N TRP A 65 -8.82 1.35 0.24
CA TRP A 65 -7.49 1.76 0.72
C TRP A 65 -7.52 3.16 1.34
N ALA A 66 -8.33 4.06 0.78
CA ALA A 66 -8.49 5.42 1.28
C ALA A 66 -9.11 5.42 2.69
N SER A 67 -10.11 4.55 2.94
CA SER A 67 -10.71 4.40 4.27
C SER A 67 -9.70 3.89 5.30
N TYR A 68 -8.90 2.87 4.94
CA TYR A 68 -7.85 2.36 5.82
C TYR A 68 -6.78 3.41 6.13
N LEU A 69 -6.29 4.12 5.11
CA LEU A 69 -5.28 5.18 5.25
C LEU A 69 -5.80 6.31 6.16
N ASN A 70 -7.04 6.75 5.95
CA ASN A 70 -7.70 7.73 6.81
C ASN A 70 -7.79 7.26 8.26
N ARG A 71 -8.28 6.04 8.49
CA ARG A 71 -8.46 5.50 9.84
C ARG A 71 -7.12 5.38 10.58
N ALA A 72 -6.11 4.75 9.95
CA ALA A 72 -4.81 4.52 10.58
C ALA A 72 -4.11 5.83 10.97
N ALA A 73 -4.08 6.81 10.07
CA ALA A 73 -3.44 8.10 10.32
C ALA A 73 -4.17 8.91 11.40
N ASN A 74 -5.52 8.92 11.40
CA ASN A 74 -6.32 9.61 12.42
C ASN A 74 -6.28 8.92 13.80
N GLU A 75 -6.06 7.60 13.85
CA GLU A 75 -5.78 6.86 15.09
C GLU A 75 -4.36 7.08 15.63
N GLY A 76 -3.52 7.81 14.88
CA GLY A 76 -2.19 8.23 15.32
C GLY A 76 -1.04 7.34 14.85
N TYR A 77 -1.29 6.37 13.96
CA TYR A 77 -0.26 5.50 13.39
C TYR A 77 0.40 6.12 12.16
N TYR A 78 1.67 5.77 11.95
CA TYR A 78 2.36 6.05 10.69
C TYR A 78 1.92 5.06 9.61
N VAL A 79 1.80 5.53 8.37
CA VAL A 79 1.20 4.75 7.27
C VAL A 79 2.07 4.81 6.02
N ILE A 80 2.25 3.66 5.38
CA ILE A 80 2.76 3.51 4.01
C ILE A 80 1.64 2.88 3.16
N LEU A 81 1.39 3.44 1.97
CA LEU A 81 0.36 2.93 1.05
C LEU A 81 0.97 2.07 -0.06
N SER A 82 0.43 0.88 -0.29
CA SER A 82 0.84 0.00 -1.40
C SER A 82 -0.34 -0.55 -2.22
N SER A 83 -1.51 -0.61 -1.60
CA SER A 83 -2.75 -1.15 -2.16
C SER A 83 -3.04 -0.80 -3.64
N PRO A 84 -3.02 0.48 -4.07
CA PRO A 84 -3.31 0.81 -5.46
C PRO A 84 -2.14 0.51 -6.44
N TRP A 85 -0.97 0.10 -5.95
CA TRP A 85 0.28 -0.02 -6.71
C TRP A 85 0.84 -1.44 -6.75
N TYR A 86 -0.03 -2.43 -6.86
CA TYR A 86 0.36 -3.82 -7.17
C TYR A 86 0.68 -3.96 -8.66
N ILE A 87 1.97 -3.94 -8.99
CA ILE A 87 2.52 -4.00 -10.36
C ILE A 87 2.49 -5.41 -10.94
N ASN A 88 2.46 -6.43 -10.07
CA ASN A 88 2.29 -7.84 -10.45
C ASN A 88 0.94 -8.12 -11.11
N TYR A 89 -0.11 -7.37 -10.76
CA TYR A 89 -1.41 -7.47 -11.43
C TYR A 89 -1.37 -6.79 -12.79
N ILE A 90 -1.09 -7.61 -13.82
CA ILE A 90 -1.09 -7.15 -15.21
C ILE A 90 -2.50 -7.07 -15.79
N SER A 91 -2.71 -6.10 -16.65
CA SER A 91 -3.92 -5.84 -17.40
C SER A 91 -3.54 -5.34 -18.79
N TYR A 92 -4.37 -5.68 -19.78
CA TYR A 92 -4.11 -5.26 -21.15
C TYR A 92 -4.48 -3.79 -21.33
N GLY A 93 -3.62 -3.03 -22.01
CA GLY A 93 -3.99 -1.70 -22.50
C GLY A 93 -5.14 -1.85 -23.51
N LYS A 94 -6.32 -1.28 -23.27
CA LYS A 94 -7.41 -1.27 -24.26
C LYS A 94 -6.94 -0.52 -25.50
N TYR A 95 -6.72 -1.27 -26.58
CA TYR A 95 -6.74 -0.74 -27.94
C TYR A 95 -8.21 -0.44 -28.27
N ASN A 96 -8.48 0.67 -28.97
CA ASN A 96 -9.75 1.07 -29.60
C ASN A 96 -10.44 2.32 -29.02
N THR A 97 -9.72 3.44 -28.98
CA THR A 97 -10.18 4.76 -29.46
C THR A 97 -8.99 5.47 -30.11
N ASP A 98 -9.18 6.54 -30.89
CA ASP A 98 -8.14 7.20 -31.73
C ASP A 98 -6.87 7.66 -30.96
N ALA A 99 -6.85 7.59 -29.63
CA ALA A 99 -5.70 7.84 -28.74
C ALA A 99 -4.94 6.56 -28.29
N SER A 100 -5.00 5.49 -29.09
CA SER A 100 -4.62 4.09 -28.76
C SER A 100 -3.14 3.77 -28.43
N VAL A 101 -2.34 4.72 -27.94
CA VAL A 101 -0.96 4.45 -27.44
C VAL A 101 -0.80 4.81 -25.96
N MET A 102 -1.91 4.90 -25.22
CA MET A 102 -1.87 5.21 -23.79
C MET A 102 -1.54 3.96 -22.96
N ASN A 103 -0.37 3.94 -22.31
CA ASN A 103 0.03 2.97 -21.29
C ASN A 103 -0.99 2.92 -20.13
N LEU A 104 -2.10 2.17 -20.28
CA LEU A 104 -3.20 2.17 -19.31
C LEU A 104 -2.76 1.86 -17.87
N GLU A 105 -1.80 0.95 -17.72
CA GLU A 105 -1.28 0.60 -16.40
C GLU A 105 -0.48 1.75 -15.78
N PHE A 106 0.30 2.47 -16.59
CA PHE A 106 1.00 3.67 -16.13
C PHE A 106 0.01 4.70 -15.60
N PHE A 107 -1.02 5.03 -16.38
CA PHE A 107 -2.02 6.03 -15.98
C PHE A 107 -2.82 5.59 -14.76
N LYS A 108 -3.21 4.31 -14.70
CA LYS A 108 -3.87 3.72 -13.53
C LYS A 108 -3.08 4.00 -12.25
N TYR A 109 -1.77 3.85 -12.27
CA TYR A 109 -0.93 4.09 -11.09
C TYR A 109 -0.63 5.58 -10.86
N TYR A 110 -0.48 6.36 -11.93
CA TYR A 110 -0.14 7.79 -11.89
C TYR A 110 -1.28 8.67 -11.37
N GLU A 111 -2.52 8.32 -11.68
CA GLU A 111 -3.74 9.07 -11.31
C GLU A 111 -4.10 8.93 -9.83
N ILE A 112 -3.48 7.99 -9.12
CA ILE A 112 -3.65 7.83 -7.68
C ILE A 112 -3.09 9.06 -6.98
N GLU A 113 -3.95 9.80 -6.29
CA GLU A 113 -3.54 10.86 -5.36
C GLU A 113 -3.92 10.43 -3.93
N PRO A 114 -2.96 9.87 -3.16
CA PRO A 114 -3.24 9.28 -1.84
C PRO A 114 -3.91 10.23 -0.86
N LEU A 115 -3.63 11.53 -0.97
CA LEU A 115 -4.15 12.56 -0.06
C LEU A 115 -5.46 13.20 -0.53
N LYS A 116 -5.95 12.88 -1.75
CA LYS A 116 -7.16 13.49 -2.33
C LYS A 116 -8.42 13.25 -1.49
N GLN A 117 -8.52 12.06 -0.91
CA GLN A 117 -9.64 11.63 -0.08
C GLN A 117 -9.30 11.62 1.41
N PHE A 118 -8.18 12.23 1.80
CA PHE A 118 -7.81 12.32 3.20
C PHE A 118 -8.64 13.37 3.93
N SER A 119 -9.31 12.96 5.00
CA SER A 119 -10.06 13.79 5.94
C SER A 119 -9.48 13.58 7.34
N GLY A 120 -8.66 14.52 7.79
CA GLY A 120 -8.00 14.48 9.09
C GLY A 120 -7.29 15.79 9.38
N SER A 121 -6.67 15.89 10.57
CA SER A 121 -5.86 17.06 10.90
C SER A 121 -4.54 17.10 10.10
N ASN A 122 -3.85 18.25 10.11
CA ASN A 122 -2.53 18.34 9.46
C ASN A 122 -1.52 17.38 10.11
N GLU A 123 -1.58 17.20 11.43
CA GLU A 123 -0.73 16.27 12.17
C GLU A 123 -1.06 14.81 11.80
N ALA A 124 -2.33 14.48 11.57
CA ALA A 124 -2.71 13.16 11.07
C ALA A 124 -2.18 12.95 9.63
N ARG A 125 -2.28 13.98 8.78
CA ARG A 125 -1.73 13.94 7.42
C ARG A 125 -0.23 13.67 7.40
N GLU A 126 0.53 14.29 8.30
CA GLU A 126 1.99 14.10 8.43
C GLU A 126 2.40 12.67 8.81
N ARG A 127 1.47 11.84 9.28
CA ARG A 127 1.72 10.43 9.55
C ARG A 127 1.69 9.55 8.30
N ILE A 128 1.24 10.06 7.17
CA ILE A 128 1.27 9.36 5.89
C ILE A 128 2.65 9.57 5.29
N LEU A 129 3.49 8.55 5.37
CA LEU A 129 4.92 8.64 5.06
C LEU A 129 5.23 8.52 3.56
N GLY A 130 4.31 7.95 2.78
CA GLY A 130 4.49 7.70 1.36
C GLY A 130 3.87 6.38 0.94
N GLY A 131 4.56 5.66 0.05
CA GLY A 131 4.06 4.39 -0.47
C GLY A 131 5.07 3.56 -1.23
N GLU A 132 4.62 2.40 -1.69
CA GLU A 132 5.44 1.38 -2.35
C GLU A 132 4.74 0.80 -3.58
N ALA A 133 5.51 0.64 -4.67
CA ALA A 133 5.12 -0.16 -5.82
C ALA A 133 5.52 -1.62 -5.59
N CYS A 134 4.55 -2.52 -5.50
CA CYS A 134 4.79 -3.92 -5.16
C CYS A 134 4.82 -4.80 -6.41
N LEU A 135 5.88 -5.59 -6.58
CA LEU A 135 5.97 -6.63 -7.62
C LEU A 135 6.19 -7.99 -6.95
N TRP A 136 5.09 -8.67 -6.64
CA TRP A 136 5.12 -10.01 -6.06
C TRP A 136 5.63 -11.06 -7.06
N GLY A 137 6.27 -12.09 -6.51
CA GLY A 137 7.14 -13.03 -7.23
C GLY A 137 6.44 -14.23 -7.88
N GLU A 138 5.13 -14.41 -7.74
CA GLU A 138 4.44 -15.63 -8.18
C GLU A 138 4.61 -15.91 -9.68
N PHE A 139 4.69 -14.84 -10.48
CA PHE A 139 4.87 -14.89 -11.94
C PHE A 139 6.05 -14.04 -12.42
N VAL A 140 6.98 -13.72 -11.52
CA VAL A 140 8.10 -12.80 -11.76
C VAL A 140 9.41 -13.49 -11.43
N ASP A 141 10.33 -13.45 -12.39
CA ASP A 141 11.69 -13.96 -12.23
C ASP A 141 12.68 -13.12 -13.05
N GLY A 142 13.94 -13.58 -13.13
CA GLY A 142 14.99 -12.88 -13.87
C GLY A 142 14.71 -12.69 -15.37
N THR A 143 13.76 -13.42 -15.94
CA THR A 143 13.41 -13.31 -17.37
C THR A 143 12.47 -12.14 -17.66
N ASN A 144 11.73 -11.66 -16.66
CA ASN A 144 10.65 -10.69 -16.89
C ASN A 144 10.57 -9.55 -15.85
N LEU A 145 11.41 -9.57 -14.80
CA LEU A 145 11.36 -8.56 -13.72
C LEU A 145 11.45 -7.13 -14.26
N LEU A 146 12.45 -6.85 -15.11
CA LEU A 146 12.68 -5.49 -15.58
C LEU A 146 11.56 -4.99 -16.49
N SER A 147 11.10 -5.81 -17.44
CA SER A 147 10.05 -5.44 -18.39
C SER A 147 8.66 -5.36 -17.74
N ARG A 148 8.43 -6.09 -16.65
CA ARG A 148 7.20 -5.97 -15.85
C ARG A 148 7.24 -4.76 -14.93
N PHE A 149 8.38 -4.45 -14.33
CA PHE A 149 8.45 -3.37 -13.34
C PHE A 149 8.56 -2.00 -14.00
N TRP A 150 9.44 -1.86 -14.98
CA TRP A 150 9.70 -0.60 -15.67
C TRP A 150 9.02 -0.58 -17.05
N PRO A 151 8.39 0.53 -17.44
CA PRO A 151 8.36 1.84 -16.77
C PRO A 151 7.21 2.02 -15.77
N LYS A 152 6.40 0.98 -15.48
CA LYS A 152 5.18 1.12 -14.65
C LYS A 152 5.43 1.70 -13.25
N ALA A 153 6.52 1.27 -12.59
CA ALA A 153 6.91 1.80 -11.29
C ALA A 153 7.34 3.28 -11.32
N ALA A 154 7.69 3.83 -12.49
CA ALA A 154 8.02 5.24 -12.63
C ALA A 154 6.80 6.15 -12.40
N ALA A 155 5.58 5.67 -12.73
CA ALA A 155 4.34 6.38 -12.40
C ALA A 155 4.21 6.63 -10.89
N VAL A 156 4.49 5.58 -10.11
CA VAL A 156 4.43 5.61 -8.65
C VAL A 156 5.53 6.50 -8.09
N ALA A 157 6.75 6.38 -8.63
CA ALA A 157 7.88 7.21 -8.22
C ALA A 157 7.59 8.70 -8.44
N GLU A 158 7.06 9.10 -9.60
CA GLU A 158 6.73 10.49 -9.86
C GLU A 158 5.64 11.02 -8.93
N ARG A 159 4.59 10.21 -8.65
CA ARG A 159 3.53 10.57 -7.70
C ARG A 159 4.06 10.76 -6.28
N LEU A 160 5.01 9.94 -5.85
CA LEU A 160 5.57 10.01 -4.49
C LEU A 160 6.66 11.08 -4.34
N TRP A 161 7.28 11.52 -5.43
CA TRP A 161 8.34 12.53 -5.41
C TRP A 161 7.84 13.94 -5.74
N SER A 162 7.00 14.07 -6.75
CA SER A 162 6.62 15.37 -7.30
C SER A 162 5.55 16.07 -6.46
N PRO A 163 5.44 17.40 -6.57
CA PRO A 163 4.32 18.12 -5.97
C PRO A 163 2.97 17.57 -6.44
N ALA A 164 1.96 17.54 -5.56
CA ALA A 164 0.63 16.97 -5.86
C ALA A 164 -0.07 17.56 -7.11
N HIS A 165 0.26 18.81 -7.48
CA HIS A 165 -0.29 19.46 -8.67
C HIS A 165 0.33 18.95 -9.99
N VAL A 166 1.44 18.20 -9.94
CA VAL A 166 1.99 17.48 -11.09
C VAL A 166 1.20 16.19 -11.26
N ASN A 167 0.10 16.27 -12.00
CA ASN A 167 -0.83 15.15 -12.16
C ASN A 167 -1.47 15.07 -13.56
N ASN A 168 -0.90 15.77 -14.54
CA ASN A 168 -1.37 15.70 -15.92
C ASN A 168 -0.80 14.45 -16.62
N SER A 169 -1.64 13.43 -16.77
CA SER A 169 -1.33 12.20 -17.48
C SER A 169 -0.85 12.44 -18.93
N GLU A 170 -1.46 13.36 -19.67
CA GLU A 170 -1.09 13.64 -21.07
C GLU A 170 0.29 14.29 -21.18
N GLU A 171 0.74 15.02 -20.17
CA GLU A 171 2.10 15.58 -20.13
C GLU A 171 3.11 14.52 -19.69
N ALA A 172 2.76 13.71 -18.67
CA ALA A 172 3.61 12.67 -18.13
C ALA A 172 4.04 11.65 -19.20
N GLN A 173 3.17 11.34 -20.16
CA GLN A 173 3.45 10.40 -21.25
C GLN A 173 4.65 10.77 -22.12
N PHE A 174 5.00 12.06 -22.22
CA PHE A 174 6.10 12.53 -23.07
C PHE A 174 7.42 12.61 -22.32
N ARG A 175 7.40 12.53 -20.98
CA ARG A 175 8.60 12.62 -20.13
C ARG A 175 9.16 11.25 -19.72
N LEU A 176 8.41 10.18 -19.96
CA LEU A 176 8.65 8.81 -19.47
C LEU A 176 8.58 7.79 -20.61
#